data_AF-A0A1C4UBR8-F1
#
_entry.id   AF-A0A1C4UBR8-F1
#
_cell.length_a   1.000
_cell.length_b   1.000
_cell.length_c   1.000
_cell.angle_alpha   90.00
_cell.angle_beta   90.00
_cell.angle_gamma   90.00
#
_symmetry.space_group_name_H-M   'P 1'
#
loop_
_entity.id
_entity.type
_entity.pdbx_description
1 polymer ?
#
loop_
_entity_poly.entity_id
_entity_poly.type
_entity_poly.pdbx_seq_one_letter_code
_entity_poly.pdbx_strand_id
1 'polypeptide(L)'
;MILRTVFATTLIAVTMQPPQNPGPPYPSSFGQAPRPNWFRRASPARRTAVILGSVTLSILLLCCTGTAIIGALAGEPEPTRTGTAAEQAQQPIVAASADPAEESPAPVTEPATTPTAAPEAVAPPATASPTPSDAATAPVVKVTTETEQATVRYAEKTVKDASLAEGKRVVRTKGVNGVRTLTYEVTTTNGVRTSRKLVKSTVTKQPVTQVVAVGTKKPQSSTCDPNYSGCVPIASDVDCAGGSGNGPAYVSGPIRVIGSDIYDLDRDGDGTACD
;
A
#
# COMPACT_ATOMS: atom_id res chain seq x y z
N MET A 1 11.94 -61.65 -7.23
CA MET A 1 11.72 -61.53 -5.77
C MET A 1 11.59 -60.04 -5.46
N ILE A 2 10.39 -59.48 -5.62
CA ILE A 2 9.51 -59.00 -4.53
C ILE A 2 10.16 -57.88 -3.71
N LEU A 3 9.75 -56.63 -3.94
CA LEU A 3 9.11 -55.80 -2.91
C LEU A 3 8.39 -54.61 -3.55
N ARG A 4 7.06 -54.72 -3.69
CA ARG A 4 6.17 -53.60 -4.01
C ARG A 4 5.79 -52.93 -2.70
N THR A 5 6.36 -51.77 -2.40
CA THR A 5 5.99 -50.97 -1.23
C THR A 5 4.78 -50.10 -1.60
N VAL A 6 3.61 -50.47 -1.07
CA VAL A 6 2.37 -49.70 -1.17
C VAL A 6 2.40 -48.65 -0.08
N PHE A 7 2.56 -47.37 -0.44
CA PHE A 7 2.31 -46.26 0.48
C PHE A 7 0.83 -45.91 0.42
N ALA A 8 0.10 -46.24 1.49
CA ALA A 8 -1.26 -45.82 1.72
C ALA A 8 -1.28 -44.33 2.10
N THR A 9 -1.77 -43.48 1.20
CA THR A 9 -1.99 -42.06 1.45
C THR A 9 -3.27 -41.89 2.27
N THR A 10 -3.15 -41.76 3.58
CA THR A 10 -4.26 -41.40 4.46
C THR A 10 -4.57 -39.91 4.28
N LEU A 11 -5.70 -39.60 3.66
CA LEU A 11 -6.20 -38.24 3.51
C LEU A 11 -6.81 -37.78 4.84
N ILE A 12 -6.03 -37.06 5.67
CA ILE A 12 -6.59 -36.38 6.85
C ILE A 12 -7.15 -35.05 6.36
N ALA A 13 -8.47 -35.00 6.14
CA ALA A 13 -9.20 -33.76 5.93
C ALA A 13 -9.26 -32.99 7.26
N VAL A 14 -8.29 -32.10 7.50
CA VAL A 14 -8.36 -31.13 8.59
C VAL A 14 -9.27 -29.98 8.14
N THR A 15 -10.55 -30.04 8.50
CA THR A 15 -11.46 -28.90 8.37
C THR A 15 -11.07 -27.87 9.42
N MET A 16 -10.23 -26.90 9.05
CA MET A 16 -9.98 -25.71 9.85
C MET A 16 -11.25 -24.84 9.89
N GLN A 17 -12.12 -25.14 10.85
CA GLN A 17 -13.25 -24.28 11.20
C GLN A 17 -12.68 -23.07 11.98
N PRO A 18 -12.87 -21.82 11.50
CA PRO A 18 -12.44 -20.65 12.26
C PRO A 18 -13.19 -20.58 13.60
N PRO A 19 -12.55 -20.03 14.67
CA PRO A 19 -13.18 -19.93 15.98
C PRO A 19 -14.45 -19.10 15.89
N GLN A 20 -15.57 -19.70 16.30
CA GLN A 20 -16.85 -19.01 16.46
C GLN A 20 -16.71 -18.08 17.67
N ASN A 21 -16.57 -16.78 17.41
CA ASN A 21 -16.58 -15.77 18.44
C ASN A 21 -18.06 -15.46 18.78
N PRO A 22 -18.58 -15.84 19.96
CA PRO A 22 -19.93 -15.47 20.34
C PRO A 22 -19.95 -13.96 20.60
N GLY A 23 -20.46 -13.20 19.64
CA GLY A 23 -20.77 -11.80 19.85
C GLY A 23 -21.74 -11.61 21.03
N PRO A 24 -21.78 -10.42 21.65
CA PRO A 24 -22.69 -10.14 22.76
C PRO A 24 -24.15 -10.36 22.34
N PRO A 25 -25.04 -10.78 23.26
CA PRO A 25 -26.44 -11.01 22.95
C PRO A 25 -27.09 -9.69 22.50
N TYR A 26 -27.46 -9.62 21.22
CA TYR A 26 -28.30 -8.54 20.71
C TYR A 26 -29.68 -8.64 21.37
N PRO A 27 -30.26 -7.53 21.87
CA PRO A 27 -31.66 -7.54 22.29
C PRO A 27 -32.56 -7.84 21.09
N SER A 28 -33.54 -8.70 21.31
CA SER A 28 -34.60 -9.05 20.38
C SER A 28 -35.35 -7.79 19.93
N SER A 29 -35.18 -7.43 18.65
CA SER A 29 -35.96 -6.40 17.97
C SER A 29 -37.42 -6.84 17.86
N PHE A 30 -38.22 -6.51 18.86
CA PHE A 30 -39.67 -6.45 18.72
C PHE A 30 -40.04 -5.34 17.73
N GLY A 31 -40.78 -5.70 16.67
CA GLY A 31 -41.67 -4.79 15.96
C GLY A 31 -41.06 -3.71 15.07
N GLN A 32 -40.39 -4.09 13.97
CA GLN A 32 -40.25 -3.16 12.84
C GLN A 32 -41.59 -3.06 12.11
N ALA A 33 -42.31 -1.95 12.33
CA ALA A 33 -43.39 -1.55 11.44
C ALA A 33 -42.83 -1.39 10.01
N PRO A 34 -43.52 -1.88 8.96
CA PRO A 34 -43.04 -1.76 7.58
C PRO A 34 -42.88 -0.29 7.23
N ARG A 35 -41.65 0.10 6.84
CA ARG A 35 -41.35 1.46 6.38
C ARG A 35 -42.30 1.83 5.23
N PRO A 36 -42.94 3.01 5.27
CA PRO A 36 -43.82 3.43 4.20
C PRO A 36 -43.00 3.64 2.92
N ASN A 37 -43.16 2.71 1.98
CA ASN A 37 -42.56 2.77 0.65
C ASN A 37 -43.17 3.96 -0.11
N TRP A 38 -42.50 5.12 -0.08
CA TRP A 38 -42.95 6.36 -0.73
C TRP A 38 -43.26 6.17 -2.23
N PHE A 39 -42.58 5.20 -2.87
CA PHE A 39 -42.81 4.79 -4.26
C PHE A 39 -44.24 4.32 -4.53
N ARG A 40 -44.94 3.74 -3.54
CA ARG A 40 -46.33 3.30 -3.70
C ARG A 40 -47.35 4.43 -3.53
N ARG A 41 -46.93 5.61 -3.05
CA ARG A 41 -47.80 6.80 -2.90
C ARG A 41 -47.71 7.75 -4.11
N ALA A 42 -46.75 7.54 -5.02
CA ALA A 42 -46.63 8.30 -6.25
C ALA A 42 -47.69 7.90 -7.28
N SER A 43 -48.32 8.88 -7.94
CA SER A 43 -49.26 8.69 -9.05
C SER A 43 -48.59 7.96 -10.22
N PRO A 44 -49.35 7.20 -11.04
CA PRO A 44 -48.77 6.41 -12.13
C PRO A 44 -47.92 7.23 -13.11
N ALA A 45 -48.28 8.49 -13.36
CA ALA A 45 -47.52 9.42 -14.20
C ALA A 45 -46.15 9.81 -13.61
N ARG A 46 -46.02 9.84 -12.27
CA ARG A 46 -44.76 10.20 -11.59
C ARG A 46 -43.80 9.00 -11.49
N ARG A 47 -44.33 7.77 -11.55
CA ARG A 47 -43.52 6.53 -11.59
C ARG A 47 -42.88 6.29 -12.95
N THR A 48 -43.61 6.54 -14.03
CA THR A 48 -43.09 6.39 -15.40
C THR A 48 -41.99 7.41 -15.70
N ALA A 49 -42.10 8.65 -15.18
CA ALA A 49 -41.07 9.68 -15.35
C ALA A 49 -39.72 9.31 -14.68
N VAL A 50 -39.74 8.70 -13.50
CA VAL A 50 -38.50 8.30 -12.79
C VAL A 50 -37.80 7.14 -13.51
N ILE A 51 -38.57 6.15 -13.99
CA ILE A 51 -38.01 4.98 -14.68
C ILE A 51 -37.41 5.39 -16.04
N LEU A 52 -38.11 6.24 -16.80
CA LEU A 52 -37.62 6.70 -18.10
C LEU A 52 -36.40 7.66 -17.96
N GLY A 53 -36.33 8.47 -16.90
CA GLY A 53 -35.18 9.33 -16.64
C GLY A 53 -33.90 8.57 -16.25
N SER A 54 -34.01 7.46 -15.52
CA SER A 54 -32.84 6.66 -15.13
C SER A 54 -32.24 5.84 -16.28
N VAL A 55 -33.08 5.39 -17.22
CA VAL A 55 -32.64 4.59 -18.38
C VAL A 55 -31.94 5.46 -19.42
N THR A 56 -32.41 6.69 -19.65
CA THR A 56 -31.77 7.62 -20.61
C THR A 56 -30.41 8.13 -20.12
N LEU A 57 -30.27 8.39 -18.81
CA LEU A 57 -28.99 8.82 -18.23
C LEU A 57 -27.93 7.70 -18.24
N SER A 58 -28.36 6.45 -18.09
CA SER A 58 -27.45 5.28 -18.14
C SER A 58 -26.97 4.97 -19.56
N ILE A 59 -27.83 5.14 -20.57
CA ILE A 59 -27.46 4.94 -21.99
C ILE A 59 -26.53 6.05 -22.48
N LEU A 60 -26.71 7.29 -22.01
CA LEU A 60 -25.83 8.41 -22.36
C LEU A 60 -24.41 8.25 -21.78
N LEU A 61 -24.29 7.72 -20.55
CA LEU A 61 -23.00 7.41 -19.92
C LEU A 61 -22.27 6.24 -20.60
N LEU A 62 -22.99 5.26 -21.12
CA LEU A 62 -22.41 4.11 -21.84
C LEU A 62 -21.90 4.47 -23.25
N CYS A 63 -22.42 5.53 -23.86
CA CYS A 63 -21.99 6.01 -25.19
C CYS A 63 -20.75 6.92 -25.16
N CYS A 64 -20.39 7.49 -24.01
CA CYS A 64 -19.26 8.44 -23.90
C CYS A 64 -17.95 7.82 -23.37
N THR A 65 -17.98 6.60 -22.83
CA THR A 65 -16.76 5.85 -22.52
C THR A 65 -16.39 4.97 -23.70
N GLY A 66 -15.72 5.61 -24.66
CA GLY A 66 -15.30 5.03 -25.92
C GLY A 66 -14.50 3.73 -25.78
N THR A 67 -14.62 2.96 -26.85
CA THR A 67 -13.84 1.79 -27.23
C THR A 67 -12.32 2.03 -27.20
N ALA A 68 -11.65 1.35 -26.29
CA ALA A 68 -10.29 0.81 -26.43
C ALA A 68 -10.29 -0.38 -25.45
N ILE A 69 -10.03 -1.64 -25.83
CA ILE A 69 -8.74 -2.17 -26.27
C ILE A 69 -9.00 -3.52 -26.95
N ILE A 70 -8.43 -3.72 -28.14
CA ILE A 70 -8.12 -5.03 -28.72
C ILE A 70 -6.75 -5.43 -28.18
N GLY A 71 -6.57 -6.69 -27.75
CA GLY A 71 -5.24 -7.26 -27.56
C GLY A 71 -5.17 -8.33 -26.48
N ALA A 72 -5.39 -9.58 -26.89
CA ALA A 72 -5.06 -10.78 -26.13
C ALA A 72 -3.56 -10.83 -25.78
N LEU A 73 -3.21 -11.50 -24.67
CA LEU A 73 -2.15 -12.51 -24.61
C LEU A 73 -2.25 -13.27 -23.28
N ALA A 74 -2.27 -14.59 -23.40
CA ALA A 74 -2.33 -15.55 -22.31
C ALA A 74 -1.07 -15.48 -21.43
N GLY A 75 -1.25 -15.65 -20.13
CA GLY A 75 -0.19 -15.87 -19.15
C GLY A 75 -0.81 -16.48 -17.89
N GLU A 76 -0.54 -17.77 -17.68
CA GLU A 76 -0.96 -18.56 -16.52
C GLU A 76 -0.31 -18.03 -15.22
N PRO A 77 -1.00 -18.01 -14.06
CA PRO A 77 -0.37 -17.69 -12.79
C PRO A 77 0.23 -18.94 -12.12
N GLU A 78 1.55 -18.95 -11.96
CA GLU A 78 2.27 -19.82 -11.02
C GLU A 78 1.86 -19.52 -9.57
N PRO A 79 1.70 -20.53 -8.70
CA PRO A 79 1.33 -20.31 -7.29
C PRO A 79 2.53 -19.85 -6.47
N THR A 80 2.46 -18.63 -5.93
CA THR A 80 3.43 -18.14 -4.95
C THR A 80 3.23 -18.86 -3.62
N ARG A 81 4.27 -19.59 -3.22
CA ARG A 81 4.40 -20.32 -1.95
C ARG A 81 4.53 -19.33 -0.79
N THR A 82 3.50 -19.21 0.04
CA THR A 82 3.59 -18.61 1.37
C THR A 82 4.41 -19.52 2.29
N GLY A 83 5.62 -19.07 2.63
CA GLY A 83 6.42 -19.63 3.72
C GLY A 83 6.20 -18.81 4.98
N THR A 84 5.42 -19.34 5.91
CA THR A 84 5.39 -18.92 7.32
C THR A 84 6.47 -19.71 8.05
N ALA A 85 7.42 -19.04 8.70
CA ALA A 85 8.29 -19.67 9.68
C ALA A 85 8.60 -18.70 10.83
N ALA A 86 7.99 -19.02 11.98
CA ALA A 86 8.49 -18.95 13.34
C ALA A 86 9.27 -17.69 13.79
N GLU A 87 8.55 -16.91 14.59
CA GLU A 87 9.03 -16.14 15.73
C GLU A 87 9.89 -17.00 16.68
N GLN A 88 11.16 -16.65 16.85
CA GLN A 88 11.88 -16.87 18.12
C GLN A 88 12.72 -15.64 18.47
N ALA A 89 12.60 -15.25 19.73
CA ALA A 89 13.14 -14.05 20.35
C ALA A 89 14.67 -14.08 20.48
N GLN A 90 15.31 -12.93 20.30
CA GLN A 90 16.51 -12.54 21.06
C GLN A 90 16.68 -11.01 21.05
N GLN A 91 16.76 -10.42 22.24
CA GLN A 91 17.10 -9.01 22.50
C GLN A 91 18.65 -8.82 22.62
N PRO A 92 19.17 -7.66 23.08
CA PRO A 92 19.53 -6.48 22.30
C PRO A 92 21.06 -6.23 22.33
N ILE A 93 21.61 -5.48 21.36
CA ILE A 93 22.96 -4.91 21.53
C ILE A 93 23.00 -3.43 21.16
N VAL A 94 23.77 -2.74 22.00
CA VAL A 94 23.93 -1.31 22.23
C VAL A 94 24.85 -0.63 21.20
N ALA A 95 24.80 0.70 21.24
CA ALA A 95 25.35 1.67 20.29
C ALA A 95 26.86 1.95 20.38
N ALA A 96 27.32 2.72 19.38
CA ALA A 96 28.49 3.64 19.31
C ALA A 96 29.83 2.98 18.90
N SER A 97 30.75 3.56 18.11
CA SER A 97 31.04 4.96 17.72
C SER A 97 31.77 5.03 16.36
N ALA A 98 32.02 6.26 15.90
CA ALA A 98 32.49 6.72 14.58
C ALA A 98 34.01 6.68 14.28
N ASP A 99 34.34 6.69 12.96
CA ASP A 99 35.37 7.47 12.20
C ASP A 99 36.92 7.32 12.50
N PRO A 100 37.86 7.86 11.66
CA PRO A 100 38.28 7.41 10.30
C PRO A 100 39.82 7.44 10.06
N ALA A 101 40.30 7.00 8.88
CA ALA A 101 41.52 7.45 8.14
C ALA A 101 41.70 6.54 6.90
N GLU A 102 41.59 7.01 5.65
CA GLU A 102 42.56 7.81 4.87
C GLU A 102 43.88 7.04 4.61
N GLU A 103 44.10 6.60 3.36
CA GLU A 103 45.30 6.95 2.56
C GLU A 103 45.26 6.28 1.15
N SER A 104 45.51 7.09 0.13
CA SER A 104 45.94 6.78 -1.25
C SER A 104 47.36 7.39 -1.40
N PRO A 105 48.25 7.07 -2.36
CA PRO A 105 48.08 6.36 -3.64
C PRO A 105 49.24 5.41 -4.09
N ALA A 106 48.96 4.67 -5.19
CA ALA A 106 49.75 4.19 -6.37
C ALA A 106 51.32 4.22 -6.42
N PRO A 107 51.99 3.70 -7.49
CA PRO A 107 51.70 2.72 -8.56
C PRO A 107 52.82 1.63 -8.66
N VAL A 108 53.06 1.02 -9.85
CA VAL A 108 54.27 0.28 -10.35
C VAL A 108 53.94 -1.20 -10.65
N THR A 109 54.32 -1.88 -11.74
CA THR A 109 54.89 -1.63 -13.08
C THR A 109 54.95 -3.03 -13.71
N GLU A 110 54.59 -3.16 -14.99
CA GLU A 110 54.84 -4.37 -15.80
C GLU A 110 56.35 -4.50 -16.07
N PRO A 111 56.95 -5.72 -16.14
CA PRO A 111 57.13 -6.26 -17.48
C PRO A 111 57.12 -7.81 -17.59
N ALA A 112 56.99 -8.22 -18.85
CA ALA A 112 57.02 -9.57 -19.40
C ALA A 112 58.33 -10.36 -19.20
N THR A 113 58.25 -11.69 -19.21
CA THR A 113 59.26 -12.57 -19.83
C THR A 113 58.69 -13.96 -20.19
N THR A 114 58.98 -14.36 -21.42
CA THR A 114 58.91 -15.71 -22.02
C THR A 114 60.01 -16.63 -21.44
N PRO A 115 59.92 -17.97 -21.60
CA PRO A 115 60.79 -18.67 -22.56
C PRO A 115 60.07 -19.85 -23.26
N THR A 116 60.18 -20.08 -24.58
CA THR A 116 61.30 -20.63 -25.39
C THR A 116 61.90 -21.95 -24.87
N ALA A 117 61.47 -23.06 -25.49
CA ALA A 117 62.30 -24.23 -25.77
C ALA A 117 61.72 -25.03 -26.95
N ALA A 118 62.56 -25.27 -27.95
CA ALA A 118 62.44 -26.24 -29.05
C ALA A 118 63.82 -26.97 -29.12
N PRO A 119 64.07 -27.97 -29.99
CA PRO A 119 63.20 -28.70 -30.94
C PRO A 119 63.44 -30.23 -30.95
N GLU A 120 62.61 -31.02 -31.65
CA GLU A 120 63.15 -32.15 -32.43
C GLU A 120 62.21 -32.52 -33.58
N ALA A 121 62.82 -32.79 -34.73
CA ALA A 121 62.22 -32.79 -36.06
C ALA A 121 62.17 -34.21 -36.63
N VAL A 122 61.07 -34.55 -37.32
CA VAL A 122 61.06 -35.53 -38.43
C VAL A 122 59.98 -35.11 -39.44
N ALA A 123 60.32 -35.08 -40.73
CA ALA A 123 59.44 -34.81 -41.88
C ALA A 123 59.64 -35.91 -42.95
N PRO A 124 58.96 -35.87 -44.13
CA PRO A 124 57.57 -36.17 -44.50
C PRO A 124 57.56 -37.44 -45.45
N PRO A 125 56.62 -37.77 -46.38
CA PRO A 125 55.46 -37.05 -46.94
C PRO A 125 54.18 -37.87 -47.24
N ALA A 126 53.05 -37.18 -47.45
CA ALA A 126 52.06 -37.58 -48.44
C ALA A 126 51.18 -36.38 -48.80
N THR A 127 51.29 -35.97 -50.06
CA THR A 127 50.39 -35.08 -50.78
C THR A 127 48.94 -35.53 -50.69
N ALA A 128 48.11 -34.76 -50.00
CA ALA A 128 46.69 -34.66 -50.28
C ALA A 128 46.33 -33.17 -50.31
N SER A 129 45.93 -32.71 -51.50
CA SER A 129 45.38 -31.38 -51.70
C SER A 129 43.96 -31.35 -51.11
N PRO A 130 43.64 -30.53 -50.09
CA PRO A 130 42.26 -30.32 -49.72
C PRO A 130 41.66 -29.20 -50.59
N THR A 131 40.57 -29.57 -51.25
CA THR A 131 39.47 -28.75 -51.79
C THR A 131 39.23 -27.47 -50.98
N PRO A 132 38.80 -26.33 -51.59
CA PRO A 132 38.52 -25.10 -50.86
C PRO A 132 37.44 -25.34 -49.80
N SER A 133 37.85 -25.42 -48.54
CA SER A 133 36.97 -25.39 -47.39
C SER A 133 36.47 -23.97 -47.25
N ASP A 134 35.17 -23.79 -47.50
CA ASP A 134 34.43 -22.57 -47.22
C ASP A 134 34.86 -22.02 -45.85
N ALA A 135 35.47 -20.83 -45.87
CA ALA A 135 36.06 -20.23 -44.67
C ALA A 135 34.92 -19.78 -43.76
N ALA A 136 34.41 -20.70 -42.94
CA ALA A 136 33.44 -20.43 -41.88
C ALA A 136 34.03 -19.33 -40.98
N THR A 137 33.53 -18.12 -41.14
CA THR A 137 34.00 -16.95 -40.39
C THR A 137 33.71 -17.20 -38.92
N ALA A 138 34.74 -17.07 -38.06
CA ALA A 138 34.58 -17.23 -36.62
C ALA A 138 33.49 -16.27 -36.08
N PRO A 139 32.68 -16.69 -35.10
CA PRO A 139 31.60 -15.85 -34.60
C PRO A 139 32.14 -14.59 -33.92
N VAL A 140 31.58 -13.43 -34.26
CA VAL A 140 31.97 -12.15 -33.67
C VAL A 140 31.24 -11.97 -32.34
N VAL A 141 32.00 -11.95 -31.24
CA VAL A 141 31.48 -11.66 -29.90
C VAL A 141 31.80 -10.21 -29.54
N LYS A 142 30.79 -9.46 -29.11
CA LYS A 142 30.91 -8.08 -28.66
C LYS A 142 30.33 -7.94 -27.26
N VAL A 143 31.03 -7.23 -26.38
CA VAL A 143 30.55 -6.83 -25.05
C VAL A 143 30.31 -5.32 -25.06
N THR A 144 29.11 -4.90 -24.68
CA THR A 144 28.73 -3.48 -24.61
C THR A 144 28.05 -3.16 -23.29
N THR A 145 28.15 -1.91 -22.86
CA THR A 145 27.45 -1.40 -21.69
C THR A 145 26.14 -0.72 -22.10
N GLU A 146 25.03 -1.09 -21.46
CA GLU A 146 23.73 -0.46 -21.65
C GLU A 146 23.20 0.09 -20.33
N THR A 147 22.54 1.25 -20.36
CA THR A 147 21.90 1.85 -19.17
C THR A 147 20.38 1.82 -19.29
N GLU A 148 19.71 1.47 -18.20
CA GLU A 148 18.26 1.49 -18.06
C GLU A 148 17.86 2.30 -16.82
N GLN A 149 16.74 3.03 -16.88
CA GLN A 149 16.19 3.75 -15.72
C GLN A 149 15.07 2.94 -15.08
N ALA A 150 15.15 2.74 -13.77
CA ALA A 150 14.12 2.13 -12.95
C ALA A 150 13.59 3.13 -11.93
N THR A 151 12.28 3.10 -11.69
CA THR A 151 11.61 3.98 -10.72
C THR A 151 11.87 3.52 -9.29
N VAL A 152 12.25 4.45 -8.41
CA VAL A 152 12.27 4.22 -6.96
C VAL A 152 11.04 4.87 -6.35
N ARG A 153 10.09 4.08 -5.84
CA ARG A 153 8.86 4.64 -5.27
C ARG A 153 9.16 5.46 -4.02
N TYR A 154 8.41 6.55 -3.82
CA TYR A 154 8.48 7.28 -2.57
C TYR A 154 7.84 6.50 -1.43
N ALA A 155 8.30 6.77 -0.21
CA ALA A 155 7.66 6.32 1.03
C ALA A 155 6.60 7.31 1.50
N GLU A 156 5.63 6.85 2.30
CA GLU A 156 4.66 7.71 2.99
C GLU A 156 5.00 7.79 4.49
N LYS A 157 4.94 9.00 5.05
CA LYS A 157 5.08 9.27 6.48
C LYS A 157 3.85 10.00 6.98
N THR A 158 3.28 9.51 8.07
CA THR A 158 2.12 10.12 8.72
C THR A 158 2.55 10.96 9.92
N VAL A 159 1.98 12.15 10.06
CA VAL A 159 2.20 13.06 11.18
C VAL A 159 0.86 13.45 11.79
N LYS A 160 0.75 13.44 13.13
CA LYS A 160 -0.47 13.89 13.83
C LYS A 160 -0.55 15.42 13.83
N ASP A 161 -1.73 15.97 13.60
CA ASP A 161 -1.97 17.40 13.52
C ASP A 161 -3.20 17.82 14.33
N ALA A 162 -2.97 18.50 15.45
CA ALA A 162 -4.04 18.96 16.35
C ALA A 162 -4.85 20.14 15.80
N SER A 163 -4.44 20.76 14.69
CA SER A 163 -5.21 21.81 14.02
C SER A 163 -6.30 21.24 13.10
N LEU A 164 -6.15 19.99 12.65
CA LEU A 164 -7.09 19.32 11.76
C LEU A 164 -8.09 18.48 12.57
N ALA A 165 -9.35 18.53 12.15
CA ALA A 165 -10.42 17.69 12.69
C ALA A 165 -10.02 16.20 12.70
N GLU A 166 -10.39 15.48 13.75
CA GLU A 166 -10.07 14.07 13.91
C GLU A 166 -10.45 13.25 12.67
N GLY A 167 -9.52 12.42 12.18
CA GLY A 167 -9.70 11.59 10.99
C GLY A 167 -9.50 12.31 9.65
N LYS A 168 -9.43 13.66 9.61
CA LYS A 168 -9.13 14.39 8.38
C LYS A 168 -7.68 14.16 7.95
N ARG A 169 -7.46 13.79 6.69
CA ARG A 169 -6.11 13.60 6.11
C ARG A 169 -5.79 14.74 5.15
N VAL A 170 -4.59 15.30 5.25
CA VAL A 170 -4.09 16.35 4.35
C VAL A 170 -2.64 16.05 3.96
N VAL A 171 -2.34 16.03 2.67
CA VAL A 171 -0.96 15.92 2.19
C VAL A 171 -0.24 17.25 2.43
N ARG A 172 0.79 17.26 3.28
CA ARG A 172 1.63 18.42 3.57
C ARG A 172 2.81 18.52 2.62
N THR A 173 3.37 17.37 2.25
CA THR A 173 4.45 17.26 1.27
C THR A 173 4.10 16.17 0.29
N LYS A 174 4.00 16.50 -0.99
CA LYS A 174 3.70 15.51 -2.04
C LYS A 174 4.92 14.62 -2.26
N GLY A 175 4.69 13.30 -2.30
CA GLY A 175 5.74 12.35 -2.62
C GLY A 175 6.17 12.44 -4.09
N VAL A 176 7.45 12.23 -4.35
CA VAL A 176 8.02 12.20 -5.71
C VAL A 176 8.89 10.95 -5.83
N ASN A 177 8.66 10.17 -6.89
CA ASN A 177 9.49 9.00 -7.15
C ASN A 177 10.93 9.40 -7.49
N GLY A 178 11.88 8.62 -7.00
CA GLY A 178 13.27 8.69 -7.38
C GLY A 178 13.56 7.87 -8.63
N VAL A 179 14.83 7.85 -9.02
CA VAL A 179 15.34 7.13 -10.19
C VAL A 179 16.57 6.33 -9.78
N ARG A 180 16.61 5.07 -10.23
CA ARG A 180 17.75 4.17 -10.16
C ARG A 180 18.24 3.91 -11.56
N THR A 181 19.52 4.16 -11.80
CA THR A 181 20.19 3.81 -13.05
C THR A 181 20.79 2.42 -12.89
N LEU A 182 20.37 1.52 -13.76
CA LEU A 182 20.85 0.15 -13.88
C LEU A 182 21.80 0.08 -15.07
N THR A 183 23.03 -0.35 -14.85
CA THR A 183 24.03 -0.54 -15.89
C THR A 183 24.21 -2.04 -16.12
N TYR A 184 24.01 -2.46 -17.35
CA TYR A 184 24.13 -3.84 -17.79
C TYR A 184 25.34 -4.00 -18.70
N GLU A 185 26.02 -5.12 -18.52
CA GLU A 185 26.92 -5.65 -19.53
C GLU A 185 26.11 -6.59 -20.43
N VAL A 186 26.13 -6.31 -21.72
CA VAL A 186 25.38 -7.05 -22.74
C VAL A 186 26.38 -7.71 -23.67
N THR A 187 26.28 -9.04 -23.79
CA THR A 187 27.10 -9.82 -24.72
C THR A 187 26.25 -10.16 -25.92
N THR A 188 26.82 -9.95 -27.09
CA THR A 188 26.17 -10.15 -28.38
C THR A 188 27.06 -11.02 -29.24
N THR A 189 26.51 -12.09 -29.82
CA THR A 189 27.20 -12.99 -30.74
C THR A 189 26.57 -12.86 -32.11
N ASN A 190 27.35 -12.50 -33.13
CA ASN A 190 26.85 -12.25 -34.49
C ASN A 190 25.67 -11.26 -34.54
N GLY A 191 25.70 -10.22 -33.69
CA GLY A 191 24.63 -9.22 -33.61
C GLY A 191 23.41 -9.62 -32.78
N VAL A 192 23.31 -10.87 -32.31
CA VAL A 192 22.21 -11.35 -31.45
C VAL A 192 22.61 -11.34 -29.98
N ARG A 193 21.78 -10.75 -29.11
CA ARG A 193 22.04 -10.71 -27.66
C ARG A 193 22.02 -12.12 -27.06
N THR A 194 23.15 -12.57 -26.53
CA THR A 194 23.32 -13.88 -25.90
C THR A 194 23.37 -13.81 -24.38
N SER A 195 23.76 -12.68 -23.81
CA SER A 195 23.78 -12.47 -22.36
C SER A 195 23.43 -11.03 -21.97
N ARG A 196 22.88 -10.87 -20.77
CA ARG A 196 22.66 -9.59 -20.11
C ARG A 196 22.90 -9.76 -18.61
N LYS A 197 23.86 -9.01 -18.07
CA LYS A 197 24.23 -9.07 -16.65
C LYS A 197 24.19 -7.67 -16.04
N LEU A 198 23.50 -7.51 -14.91
CA LEU A 198 23.52 -6.26 -14.15
C LEU A 198 24.90 -6.12 -13.49
N VAL A 199 25.63 -5.04 -13.80
CA VAL A 199 26.96 -4.77 -13.25
C VAL A 199 26.99 -3.58 -12.30
N LYS A 200 26.03 -2.65 -12.41
CA LYS A 200 25.88 -1.52 -11.47
C LYS A 200 24.42 -1.16 -11.27
N SER A 201 24.05 -0.82 -10.04
CA SER A 201 22.73 -0.29 -9.69
C SER A 201 22.92 0.87 -8.72
N THR A 202 22.61 2.08 -9.18
CA THR A 202 22.81 3.29 -8.38
C THR A 202 21.57 4.16 -8.40
N VAL A 203 21.14 4.64 -7.23
CA VAL A 203 20.08 5.65 -7.15
C VAL A 203 20.66 6.99 -7.58
N THR A 204 20.22 7.50 -8.73
CA THR A 204 20.69 8.77 -9.31
C THR A 204 19.80 9.94 -8.93
N LYS A 205 18.55 9.69 -8.54
CA LYS A 205 17.65 10.68 -7.93
C LYS A 205 16.95 10.07 -6.73
N GLN A 206 17.11 10.68 -5.56
CA GLN A 206 16.44 10.20 -4.35
C GLN A 206 14.93 10.45 -4.42
N PRO A 207 14.09 9.50 -3.98
CA PRO A 207 12.66 9.76 -3.82
C PRO A 207 12.42 10.78 -2.71
N VAL A 208 11.39 11.61 -2.88
CA VAL A 208 10.90 12.53 -1.84
C VAL A 208 9.75 11.86 -1.11
N THR A 209 9.87 11.69 0.21
CA THR A 209 8.83 11.09 1.06
C THR A 209 7.56 11.94 1.05
N GLN A 210 6.40 11.30 0.85
CA GLN A 210 5.10 11.92 1.03
C GLN A 210 4.81 12.10 2.52
N VAL A 211 4.42 13.30 2.94
CA VAL A 211 4.01 13.55 4.33
C VAL A 211 2.52 13.82 4.37
N VAL A 212 1.79 12.97 5.10
CA VAL A 212 0.35 13.11 5.32
C VAL A 212 0.10 13.51 6.77
N ALA A 213 -0.48 14.69 6.96
CA ALA A 213 -1.02 15.10 8.25
C ALA A 213 -2.37 14.43 8.49
N VAL A 214 -2.52 13.80 9.65
CA VAL A 214 -3.77 13.20 10.12
C VAL A 214 -4.26 13.99 11.31
N GLY A 215 -5.49 14.49 11.22
CA GLY A 215 -6.09 15.31 12.24
C GLY A 215 -6.40 14.56 13.53
N THR A 216 -6.19 15.25 14.64
CA THR A 216 -6.47 14.73 16.00
C THR A 216 -7.34 15.68 16.81
N LYS A 217 -7.90 16.74 16.21
CA LYS A 217 -8.78 17.68 16.90
C LYS A 217 -10.15 17.06 17.12
N LYS A 218 -10.45 16.71 18.36
CA LYS A 218 -11.77 16.20 18.75
C LYS A 218 -12.84 17.29 18.57
N PRO A 219 -14.07 16.93 18.14
CA PRO A 219 -15.19 17.85 18.17
C PRO A 219 -15.49 18.23 19.63
N GLN A 220 -15.82 19.50 19.89
CA GLN A 220 -16.13 19.94 21.26
C GLN A 220 -17.42 19.31 21.79
N SER A 221 -18.31 18.86 20.91
CA SER A 221 -19.58 18.22 21.25
C SER A 221 -19.43 16.85 21.93
N SER A 222 -18.24 16.22 21.95
CA SER A 222 -18.05 14.99 22.74
C SER A 222 -17.95 15.25 24.25
N THR A 223 -17.93 16.52 24.67
CA THR A 223 -17.92 16.95 26.08
C THR A 223 -19.18 17.73 26.46
N CYS A 224 -20.03 18.04 25.48
CA CYS A 224 -21.24 18.82 25.69
C CYS A 224 -22.47 17.92 25.64
N ASP A 225 -23.43 18.12 26.54
CA ASP A 225 -24.68 17.38 26.54
C ASP A 225 -25.56 17.78 25.34
N PRO A 226 -26.06 16.81 24.54
CA PRO A 226 -26.83 17.09 23.34
C PRO A 226 -28.25 17.64 23.59
N ASN A 227 -28.75 17.63 24.84
CA ASN A 227 -30.08 18.16 25.16
C ASN A 227 -30.14 19.68 25.23
N TYR A 228 -29.02 20.39 25.12
CA TYR A 228 -28.95 21.84 25.27
C TYR A 228 -28.20 22.50 24.11
N SER A 229 -28.51 23.77 23.81
CA SER A 229 -27.81 24.55 22.80
C SER A 229 -26.54 25.16 23.39
N GLY A 230 -25.39 24.92 22.76
CA GLY A 230 -24.10 25.37 23.30
C GLY A 230 -23.38 24.23 24.01
N CYS A 231 -22.48 24.55 24.95
CA CYS A 231 -21.74 23.52 25.67
C CYS A 231 -22.12 23.47 27.15
N VAL A 232 -23.13 22.66 27.46
CA VAL A 232 -23.41 22.21 28.83
C VAL A 232 -22.51 21.00 29.11
N PRO A 233 -21.58 21.05 30.08
CA PRO A 233 -20.69 19.93 30.36
C PRO A 233 -21.46 18.66 30.74
N ILE A 234 -20.99 17.49 30.30
CA ILE A 234 -21.54 16.21 30.75
C ILE A 234 -21.02 15.92 32.17
N ALA A 235 -21.85 16.15 33.19
CA ALA A 235 -21.55 15.89 34.60
C ALA A 235 -22.72 15.18 35.31
N SER A 236 -22.54 14.84 36.58
CA SER A 236 -23.64 14.30 37.40
C SER A 236 -24.70 15.34 37.74
N ASP A 237 -24.29 16.60 37.79
CA ASP A 237 -25.12 17.75 38.10
C ASP A 237 -24.44 18.99 37.48
N VAL A 238 -25.24 19.90 36.92
CA VAL A 238 -24.78 21.13 36.28
C VAL A 238 -25.70 22.24 36.72
N ASP A 239 -25.12 23.33 37.20
CA ASP A 239 -25.86 24.49 37.69
C ASP A 239 -25.69 25.73 36.82
N CYS A 240 -26.61 26.68 36.93
CA CYS A 240 -26.45 27.99 36.34
C CYS A 240 -25.36 28.80 37.06
N ALA A 241 -24.41 29.34 36.29
CA ALA A 241 -23.34 30.19 36.82
C ALA A 241 -23.93 31.45 37.47
N GLY A 242 -23.56 31.72 38.72
CA GLY A 242 -24.09 32.84 39.50
C GLY A 242 -25.34 32.52 40.32
N GLY A 243 -25.87 31.30 40.22
CA GLY A 243 -26.94 30.78 41.08
C GLY A 243 -26.45 30.22 42.42
N SER A 244 -27.37 29.68 43.21
CA SER A 244 -27.09 29.03 44.50
C SER A 244 -26.71 27.54 44.40
N GLY A 245 -26.39 27.07 43.19
CA GLY A 245 -26.03 25.70 42.90
C GLY A 245 -24.83 25.20 43.69
N ASN A 246 -24.73 23.89 43.87
CA ASN A 246 -23.64 23.21 44.58
C ASN A 246 -23.06 22.04 43.78
N GLY A 247 -23.44 21.94 42.52
CA GLY A 247 -23.02 20.93 41.58
C GLY A 247 -21.52 21.05 41.21
N PRO A 248 -20.96 19.98 40.64
CA PRO A 248 -19.56 19.91 40.23
C PRO A 248 -19.25 20.72 38.97
N ALA A 249 -20.26 21.17 38.23
CA ALA A 249 -20.10 21.93 37.00
C ALA A 249 -21.12 23.08 36.93
N TYR A 250 -20.75 24.16 36.24
CA TYR A 250 -21.60 25.32 36.04
C TYR A 250 -21.59 25.74 34.56
N VAL A 251 -22.70 26.32 34.11
CA VAL A 251 -22.83 26.85 32.76
C VAL A 251 -23.44 28.25 32.78
N SER A 252 -22.97 29.13 31.91
CA SER A 252 -23.53 30.49 31.76
C SER A 252 -24.59 30.50 30.67
N GLY A 253 -25.80 30.91 31.02
CA GLY A 253 -26.90 31.10 30.07
C GLY A 253 -26.90 32.46 29.36
N PRO A 254 -27.93 32.74 28.54
CA PRO A 254 -29.07 31.87 28.28
C PRO A 254 -28.72 30.69 27.33
N ILE A 255 -29.23 29.51 27.63
CA ILE A 255 -29.03 28.27 26.86
C ILE A 255 -30.38 27.68 26.49
N ARG A 256 -30.60 27.36 25.21
CA ARG A 256 -31.87 26.77 24.80
C ARG A 256 -31.91 25.27 25.09
N VAL A 257 -33.01 24.79 25.68
CA VAL A 257 -33.25 23.34 25.80
C VAL A 257 -33.70 22.80 24.43
N ILE A 258 -32.96 21.81 23.91
CA ILE A 258 -33.22 21.14 22.62
C ILE A 258 -33.96 19.81 22.84
N GLY A 259 -33.57 19.07 23.88
CA GLY A 259 -34.09 17.74 24.22
C GLY A 259 -34.82 17.75 25.55
N SER A 260 -34.35 16.93 26.49
CA SER A 260 -34.86 16.88 27.87
C SER A 260 -33.98 17.71 28.78
N ASP A 261 -34.59 18.50 29.67
CA ASP A 261 -33.86 19.19 30.73
C ASP A 261 -33.50 18.20 31.84
N ILE A 262 -32.35 17.53 31.70
CA ILE A 262 -31.90 16.49 32.64
C ILE A 262 -31.20 17.06 33.89
N TYR A 263 -30.80 18.33 33.83
CA TYR A 263 -30.12 19.05 34.90
C TYR A 263 -31.03 20.10 35.56
N ASP A 264 -32.32 20.13 35.21
CA ASP A 264 -33.31 21.10 35.73
C ASP A 264 -32.84 22.57 35.63
N LEU A 265 -32.17 22.92 34.53
CA LEU A 265 -31.63 24.27 34.28
C LEU A 265 -32.69 25.27 33.77
N ASP A 266 -33.80 24.77 33.22
CA ASP A 266 -34.98 25.51 32.74
C ASP A 266 -36.14 25.25 33.71
N ARG A 267 -36.08 25.89 34.88
CA ARG A 267 -36.99 25.60 36.00
C ARG A 267 -38.42 26.09 35.72
N ASP A 268 -38.59 27.11 34.90
CA ASP A 268 -39.92 27.63 34.54
C ASP A 268 -40.51 26.98 33.29
N GLY A 269 -39.71 26.24 32.53
CA GLY A 269 -40.14 25.38 31.43
C GLY A 269 -40.43 26.14 30.15
N ASP A 270 -39.80 27.30 29.96
CA ASP A 270 -40.03 28.17 28.81
C ASP A 270 -39.19 27.77 27.56
N GLY A 271 -38.25 26.84 27.74
CA GLY A 271 -37.31 26.37 26.74
C GLY A 271 -35.93 27.03 26.83
N THR A 272 -35.69 27.89 27.81
CA THR A 272 -34.46 28.63 28.06
C THR A 272 -33.92 28.32 29.46
N ALA A 273 -32.77 27.66 29.49
CA ALA A 273 -32.00 27.39 30.69
C ALA A 273 -31.13 28.59 31.09
N CYS A 274 -31.00 28.82 32.40
CA CYS A 274 -30.11 29.81 33.00
C CYS A 274 -30.29 31.24 32.47
N ASP A 275 -31.54 31.66 32.29
CA ASP A 275 -31.94 33.01 31.92
C ASP A 275 -31.90 34.01 33.09
#